data_AF-A0A2H5N2T6-F1
#
_entry.id   AF-A0A2H5N2T6-F1
#
_cell.length_a   1.000
_cell.length_b   1.000
_cell.length_c   1.000
_cell.angle_alpha   90.00
_cell.angle_beta   90.00
_cell.angle_gamma   90.00
#
_symmetry.space_group_name_H-M   'P 1'
#
loop_
_entity.id
_entity.type
_entity.pdbx_description
1 polymer ?
#
loop_
_entity_poly.entity_id
_entity_poly.type
_entity_poly.pdbx_seq_one_letter_code
_entity_poly.pdbx_strand_id
1 'polypeptide(L)'
;MAPTPRSTSYTHKEDIHLFHIYLDISQNPIVGINQSRDAFWSRVEIEYNNSKPDFTTQDRPRRYLQKRMQSILAAIGKLRGCVRQIENLNLNGASKQDIIQKKIGDDHSIATPYF
;
A
#
# COMPACT_ATOMS: atom_id res chain seq x y z
N MET A 1 23.47 1.36 34.08
CA MET A 1 22.63 1.75 32.92
C MET A 1 21.33 0.96 33.02
N ALA A 2 20.19 1.62 33.22
CA ALA A 2 18.90 0.92 33.30
C ALA A 2 18.48 0.43 31.90
N PRO A 3 17.80 -0.73 31.77
CA PRO A 3 17.33 -1.22 30.48
C PRO A 3 16.27 -0.27 29.93
N THR A 4 16.48 0.28 28.74
CA THR A 4 15.44 1.03 28.05
C THR A 4 14.33 0.07 27.63
N PRO A 5 13.06 0.32 28.00
CA PRO A 5 11.95 -0.54 27.63
C PRO A 5 11.86 -0.67 26.10
N ARG A 6 11.70 -1.91 25.62
CA ARG A 6 11.53 -2.18 24.18
C ARG A 6 10.28 -1.46 23.69
N SER A 7 10.40 -0.71 22.59
CA SER A 7 9.26 -0.08 21.94
C SER A 7 8.22 -1.15 21.59
N THR A 8 6.96 -0.91 21.95
CA THR A 8 5.83 -1.76 21.54
C THR A 8 5.70 -1.76 20.03
N SER A 9 5.26 -2.89 19.46
CA SER A 9 4.97 -3.01 18.03
C SER A 9 3.85 -2.06 17.62
N TYR A 10 3.94 -1.50 16.40
CA TYR A 10 2.85 -0.71 15.82
C TYR A 10 1.59 -1.56 15.64
N THR A 11 0.48 -1.03 16.13
CA THR A 11 -0.86 -1.57 15.95
C THR A 11 -1.47 -1.12 14.63
N HIS A 12 -2.54 -1.79 14.18
CA HIS A 12 -3.26 -1.40 12.97
C HIS A 12 -3.85 0.02 13.08
N LYS A 13 -4.34 0.41 14.27
CA LYS A 13 -4.87 1.76 14.51
C LYS A 13 -3.77 2.82 14.39
N GLU A 14 -2.56 2.53 14.89
CA GLU A 14 -1.40 3.42 14.70
C GLU A 14 -1.01 3.56 13.23
N ASP A 15 -1.11 2.49 12.43
CA ASP A 15 -0.82 2.54 11.00
C ASP A 15 -1.81 3.42 10.23
N ILE A 16 -3.11 3.26 10.50
CA ILE A 16 -4.15 4.11 9.91
C ILE A 16 -3.90 5.58 10.25
N HIS A 17 -3.63 5.85 11.53
CA HIS A 17 -3.36 7.20 12.00
C HIS A 17 -2.12 7.82 11.32
N LEU A 18 -1.02 7.07 11.27
CA LEU A 18 0.21 7.50 10.60
C LEU A 18 -0.03 7.74 9.11
N PHE A 19 -0.84 6.91 8.46
CA PHE A 19 -1.17 7.06 7.04
C PHE A 19 -1.98 8.33 6.77
N HIS A 20 -2.99 8.65 7.59
CA HIS A 20 -3.76 9.88 7.45
C HIS A 20 -2.88 11.13 7.60
N ILE A 21 -2.06 11.20 8.65
CA ILE A 21 -1.15 12.34 8.87
C ILE A 21 -0.19 12.52 7.69
N TYR A 22 0.38 11.42 7.21
CA TYR A 22 1.26 11.46 6.05
C TYR A 22 0.55 12.01 4.82
N LEU A 23 -0.68 11.57 4.55
CA LEU A 23 -1.47 12.07 3.43
C LEU A 23 -1.79 13.55 3.57
N ASP A 24 -2.31 13.97 4.72
CA ASP A 24 -2.68 15.36 5.00
C ASP A 24 -1.50 16.32 4.78
N ILE A 25 -0.32 15.96 5.29
CA ILE A 25 0.90 16.76 5.11
C ILE A 25 1.39 16.70 3.65
N SER A 26 1.32 15.54 3.00
CA SER A 26 1.78 15.38 1.61
C SER A 26 0.93 16.14 0.59
N GLN A 27 -0.36 16.33 0.89
CA GLN A 27 -1.33 17.01 0.03
C GLN A 27 -1.53 18.48 0.39
N ASN A 28 -0.89 18.98 1.46
CA ASN A 28 -1.04 20.35 1.91
C ASN A 28 -0.42 21.34 0.90
N PRO A 29 -1.23 22.17 0.19
CA PRO A 29 -0.73 23.04 -0.87
C PRO A 29 0.06 24.24 -0.33
N ILE A 30 -0.21 24.68 0.91
CA ILE A 30 0.47 25.81 1.56
C ILE A 30 1.92 25.44 1.89
N VAL A 31 2.12 24.16 2.22
CA VAL A 31 3.38 23.62 2.73
C VAL A 31 4.19 22.90 1.64
N GLY A 32 3.52 22.40 0.60
CA GLY A 32 4.03 21.41 -0.35
C GLY A 32 5.03 21.90 -1.38
N ILE A 33 5.20 23.22 -1.58
CA ILE A 33 6.15 23.74 -2.57
C ILE A 33 7.53 23.85 -1.91
N ASN A 34 8.48 23.04 -2.39
CA ASN A 34 9.90 23.11 -2.04
C ASN A 34 10.28 22.78 -0.58
N GLN A 35 9.55 21.89 0.10
CA GLN A 35 9.95 21.41 1.42
C GLN A 35 11.06 20.35 1.34
N SER A 36 12.04 20.42 2.25
CA SER A 36 13.04 19.36 2.39
C SER A 36 12.41 18.10 2.97
N ARG A 37 13.00 16.93 2.66
CA ARG A 37 12.59 15.65 3.25
C ARG A 37 12.60 15.70 4.78
N ASP A 38 13.60 16.38 5.36
CA ASP A 38 13.73 16.46 6.81
C ASP A 38 12.59 17.26 7.43
N ALA A 39 12.30 18.45 6.89
CA ALA A 39 11.18 19.29 7.32
C ALA A 39 9.82 18.59 7.21
N PHE A 40 9.61 17.84 6.12
CA PHE A 40 8.40 17.02 5.96
C PHE A 40 8.25 16.02 7.11
N TRP A 41 9.30 15.24 7.40
CA TRP A 41 9.23 14.21 8.44
C TRP A 41 9.21 14.79 9.86
N SER A 42 9.78 15.96 10.10
CA SER A 42 9.63 16.68 11.36
C SER A 42 8.17 17.05 11.62
N ARG A 43 7.44 17.51 10.60
CA ARG A 43 6.00 17.79 10.72
C ARG A 43 5.21 16.52 11.01
N VAL A 44 5.49 15.44 10.26
CA VAL A 44 4.84 14.13 10.50
C VAL A 44 5.08 13.67 11.94
N GLU A 45 6.30 13.78 12.47
CA GLU A 45 6.62 13.42 13.84
C GLU A 45 5.87 14.26 14.88
N ILE A 46 5.83 15.58 14.69
CA ILE A 46 5.12 16.52 15.59
C ILE A 46 3.63 16.20 15.59
N GLU A 47 2.99 16.19 14.42
CA GLU A 47 1.54 15.94 14.31
C GLU A 47 1.18 14.56 14.86
N TYR A 48 1.93 13.52 14.51
CA TYR A 48 1.67 12.17 15.00
C TYR A 48 1.73 12.08 16.52
N ASN A 49 2.75 12.65 17.15
CA ASN A 49 2.87 12.57 18.61
C ASN A 49 1.88 13.48 19.34
N ASN A 50 1.41 14.56 18.70
CA ASN A 50 0.38 15.45 19.26
C ASN A 50 -1.02 14.83 19.20
N SER A 51 -1.35 14.12 18.12
CA SER A 51 -2.67 13.51 17.93
C SER A 51 -2.70 11.99 18.15
N LYS A 52 -1.64 11.43 18.74
CA LYS A 52 -1.54 9.97 18.92
C LYS A 52 -2.74 9.45 19.72
N PRO A 53 -3.25 8.25 19.39
CA PRO A 53 -4.35 7.66 20.14
C PRO A 53 -4.02 7.45 21.62
N ASP A 54 -5.00 7.58 22.50
CA ASP A 54 -4.82 7.49 23.97
C ASP A 54 -4.18 6.18 24.46
N PHE A 55 -4.34 5.10 23.70
CA PHE A 55 -3.71 3.81 24.03
C PHE A 55 -2.21 3.76 23.70
N THR A 56 -1.69 4.72 22.92
CA THR A 56 -0.27 4.86 22.60
C THR A 56 0.40 5.68 23.70
N THR A 57 1.04 4.99 24.64
CA THR A 57 1.66 5.59 25.83
C THR A 57 3.04 6.20 25.58
N GLN A 58 3.66 5.92 24.44
CA GLN A 58 5.02 6.38 24.12
C GLN A 58 5.05 7.18 22.84
N ASP A 59 5.80 8.28 22.84
CA ASP A 59 6.13 9.02 21.64
C ASP A 59 6.94 8.14 20.68
N ARG A 60 6.63 8.27 19.39
CA ARG A 60 7.29 7.54 18.32
C ARG A 60 8.31 8.48 17.67
N PRO A 61 9.61 8.21 17.77
CA PRO A 61 10.58 9.07 17.13
C PRO A 61 10.56 8.86 15.62
N ARG A 62 10.88 9.92 14.89
CA ARG A 62 10.83 10.04 13.42
C ARG A 62 11.35 8.83 12.67
N ARG A 63 12.47 8.24 13.11
CA ARG A 63 13.10 7.09 12.46
C ARG A 63 12.17 5.87 12.39
N TYR A 64 11.38 5.62 13.43
CA TYR A 64 10.45 4.49 13.43
C TYR A 64 9.21 4.79 12.60
N LEU A 65 8.71 6.04 12.63
CA LEU A 65 7.61 6.47 11.78
C LEU A 65 7.95 6.34 10.30
N GLN A 66 9.16 6.78 9.90
CA GLN A 66 9.69 6.59 8.55
C GLN A 66 9.73 5.11 8.15
N LYS A 67 10.34 4.27 8.99
CA LYS A 67 10.45 2.83 8.72
C LYS A 67 9.06 2.18 8.61
N ARG A 68 8.12 2.57 9.48
CA ARG A 68 6.76 2.02 9.46
C ARG A 68 6.01 2.45 8.21
N MET A 69 6.09 3.72 7.84
CA MET A 69 5.47 4.24 6.62
C MET A 69 6.05 3.58 5.36
N GLN A 70 7.36 3.32 5.29
CA GLN A 70 7.94 2.55 4.19
C GLN A 70 7.30 1.17 4.04
N SER A 71 7.06 0.46 5.14
CA SER A 71 6.36 -0.82 5.12
C SER A 71 4.91 -0.69 4.63
N ILE A 72 4.19 0.35 5.06
CA ILE A 72 2.82 0.64 4.62
C ILE A 72 2.78 0.90 3.12
N LEU A 73 3.64 1.78 2.62
CA LEU A 73 3.74 2.11 1.19
C LEU A 73 4.12 0.89 0.34
N ALA A 74 5.00 0.02 0.85
CA ALA A 74 5.34 -1.23 0.17
C ALA A 74 4.14 -2.18 0.06
N ALA A 75 3.31 -2.29 1.11
CA ALA A 75 2.08 -3.07 1.08
C ALA A 75 1.06 -2.50 0.07
N ILE A 76 0.89 -1.17 0.05
CA ILE A 76 0.04 -0.47 -0.93
C ILE A 76 0.55 -0.73 -2.36
N GLY A 77 1.87 -0.70 -2.58
CA GLY A 77 2.48 -1.00 -3.87
C GLY A 77 2.14 -2.41 -4.38
N LYS A 78 2.16 -3.41 -3.49
CA LYS A 78 1.75 -4.78 -3.82
C LYS A 78 0.27 -4.86 -4.18
N LEU A 79 -0.60 -4.22 -3.39
CA LEU A 79 -2.04 -4.15 -3.66
C LEU A 79 -2.31 -3.52 -5.04
N ARG A 80 -1.67 -2.39 -5.34
CA ARG A 80 -1.78 -1.72 -6.65
C ARG A 80 -1.31 -2.63 -7.79
N GLY A 81 -0.24 -3.40 -7.56
CA GLY A 81 0.24 -4.40 -8.51
C GLY A 81 -0.78 -5.50 -8.79
N CYS A 82 -1.51 -5.96 -7.79
CA CYS A 82 -2.60 -6.93 -7.97
C CYS A 82 -3.78 -6.33 -8.73
N VAL A 83 -4.21 -5.11 -8.38
CA VAL A 83 -5.30 -4.40 -9.07
C VAL A 83 -4.97 -4.23 -10.56
N ARG A 84 -3.75 -3.78 -10.88
CA ARG A 84 -3.30 -3.61 -12.27
C ARG A 84 -3.30 -4.93 -13.05
N GLN A 85 -2.96 -6.05 -12.41
CA GLN A 85 -3.02 -7.36 -13.06
C GLN A 85 -4.46 -7.73 -13.43
N ILE A 86 -5.42 -7.47 -12.54
CA ILE A 86 -6.85 -7.72 -12.81
C ILE A 86 -7.34 -6.80 -13.94
N GLU A 87 -7.01 -5.51 -13.90
CA GLU A 87 -7.36 -4.55 -14.95
C GLU A 87 -6.78 -4.97 -16.31
N ASN A 88 -5.52 -5.41 -16.34
CA ASN A 88 -4.89 -5.92 -17.56
C ASN A 88 -5.53 -7.22 -18.06
N LEU A 89 -5.99 -8.12 -17.19
CA LEU A 89 -6.73 -9.32 -17.61
C LEU A 89 -8.09 -8.95 -18.23
N ASN A 90 -8.76 -7.93 -17.69
CA ASN A 90 -10.02 -7.43 -18.24
C ASN A 90 -9.82 -6.67 -19.57
N LEU A 91 -8.65 -6.04 -19.76
CA LEU A 91 -8.27 -5.36 -21.01
C LEU A 91 -7.57 -6.28 -22.03
N ASN A 92 -7.13 -7.47 -21.62
CA ASN A 92 -6.65 -8.52 -22.51
C ASN A 92 -7.83 -9.15 -23.26
N GLY A 93 -8.46 -8.37 -24.13
CA GLY A 93 -8.68 -8.66 -25.54
C GLY A 93 -9.19 -10.04 -25.98
N ALA A 94 -9.70 -10.88 -25.09
CA ALA A 94 -10.45 -12.05 -25.49
C ALA A 94 -11.87 -11.58 -25.78
N SER A 95 -12.18 -11.43 -27.06
CA SER A 95 -13.57 -11.38 -27.50
C SER A 95 -14.27 -12.61 -26.91
N LYS A 96 -15.57 -12.52 -26.57
CA LYS A 96 -16.36 -13.72 -26.27
C LYS A 96 -16.14 -14.81 -27.34
N GLN A 97 -15.85 -14.40 -28.57
CA GLN A 97 -15.51 -15.28 -29.68
C GLN A 97 -14.16 -16.01 -29.51
N ASP A 98 -13.11 -15.41 -28.94
CA ASP A 98 -11.81 -16.08 -28.75
C ASP A 98 -11.90 -17.19 -27.68
N ILE A 99 -12.71 -16.97 -26.65
CA ILE A 99 -13.00 -17.96 -25.61
C ILE A 99 -13.82 -19.12 -26.19
N ILE A 100 -14.78 -18.82 -27.08
CA ILE A 100 -15.60 -19.83 -27.76
C ILE A 100 -14.77 -20.63 -28.77
N GLN A 101 -13.93 -19.98 -29.58
CA GLN A 101 -13.04 -20.63 -30.55
C GLN A 101 -12.06 -21.58 -29.86
N LYS A 102 -11.48 -21.18 -28.72
CA LYS A 102 -10.62 -22.05 -27.92
C LYS A 102 -11.36 -23.28 -27.39
N LYS A 103 -12.61 -23.10 -26.93
CA LYS A 103 -13.42 -24.19 -26.38
C LYS A 103 -13.94 -25.15 -27.46
N ILE A 104 -14.26 -24.66 -28.65
CA ILE A 104 -14.70 -25.47 -29.80
C ILE A 104 -13.52 -26.22 -30.45
N GLY A 105 -12.33 -25.62 -30.48
CA GLY A 105 -11.12 -26.26 -31.02
C GLY A 105 -10.69 -27.51 -30.24
N ASP A 106 -10.92 -27.52 -28.93
CA ASP A 106 -10.62 -28.68 -28.07
C ASP A 106 -11.65 -29.83 -28.26
N ASP A 107 -12.88 -29.53 -28.66
CA ASP A 107 -13.93 -30.54 -28.92
C ASP A 107 -13.82 -31.19 -30.32
N HIS A 108 -13.21 -30.51 -31.30
CA HIS A 108 -13.07 -31.06 -32.67
C HIS A 108 -11.88 -32.02 -32.84
N SER A 109 -10.95 -32.09 -31.87
CA SER A 109 -9.83 -33.04 -31.90
C SER A 109 -10.23 -34.49 -31.56
N ILE A 110 -11.49 -34.76 -31.22
CA ILE A 110 -11.99 -36.11 -30.87
C ILE A 110 -12.84 -36.72 -32.01
N ALA A 111 -13.00 -36.03 -33.16
CA ALA A 111 -13.89 -36.47 -34.23
C ALA A 111 -13.25 -36.46 -35.63
N THR A 112 -12.16 -37.21 -35.82
CA THR A 112 -11.84 -37.73 -37.15
C THR A 112 -11.59 -39.23 -37.04
N PRO A 113 -12.54 -40.10 -37.46
CA PRO A 113 -12.24 -41.52 -37.61
C PRO A 113 -11.27 -41.65 -38.78
N TYR A 114 -10.14 -42.31 -38.54
CA TYR A 114 -9.28 -42.81 -39.59
C TYR A 114 -10.11 -43.66 -40.54
N PHE A 115 -10.32 -43.16 -41.76
CA PHE A 115 -10.65 -43.94 -42.93
C PHE A 115 -9.58 -43.68 -43.99
#